data_AF-A0A382UR19-F1
#
_entry.id   AF-A0A382UR19-F1
#
_cell.length_a   1.000
_cell.length_b   1.000
_cell.length_c   1.000
_cell.angle_alpha   90.00
_cell.angle_beta   90.00
_cell.angle_gamma   90.00
#
_symmetry.space_group_name_H-M   'P 1'
#
loop_
_entity.id
_entity.type
_entity.pdbx_description
1 polymer ?
#
loop_
_entity_poly.entity_id
_entity_poly.type
_entity_poly.pdbx_seq_one_letter_code
_entity_poly.pdbx_strand_id
1 'polypeptide(L)' 'MTQASTQGVADITKLKSPPRYNVVLLNDETTPQDFVVNVLQTIFNKSVDEAKLVMLEVHEKGRGIAGTYSY' A
#
# COMPACT_ATOMS: atom_id res chain seq x y z
N MET A 1 -25.50 -6.49 55.47
CA MET A 1 -25.80 -7.17 54.19
C MET A 1 -25.12 -6.40 53.07
N THR A 2 -24.57 -7.16 52.14
CA THR A 2 -23.48 -6.87 51.20
C THR A 2 -23.84 -5.82 50.14
N GLN A 3 -22.98 -4.82 49.93
CA GLN A 3 -23.01 -4.00 48.71
C GLN A 3 -22.34 -4.78 47.59
N ALA A 4 -23.08 -5.09 46.54
CA ALA A 4 -22.56 -5.71 45.32
C ALA A 4 -21.97 -4.62 44.42
N SER A 5 -20.64 -4.52 44.42
CA SER A 5 -19.86 -3.78 43.44
C SER A 5 -19.78 -4.58 42.13
N THR A 6 -20.67 -4.30 41.18
CA THR A 6 -20.59 -4.85 39.82
C THR A 6 -19.95 -3.83 38.89
N GLN A 7 -18.62 -3.74 38.90
CA GLN A 7 -17.88 -3.06 37.83
C GLN A 7 -17.45 -4.10 36.80
N GLY A 8 -18.34 -4.37 35.84
CA GLY A 8 -17.98 -5.02 34.58
C GLY A 8 -17.60 -3.94 33.57
N VAL A 9 -16.43 -3.31 33.72
CA VAL A 9 -15.84 -2.53 32.62
C VAL A 9 -15.30 -3.54 31.62
N ALA A 10 -16.10 -3.82 30.59
CA ALA A 10 -15.64 -4.59 29.45
C ALA A 10 -14.39 -3.92 28.87
N ASP A 11 -13.27 -4.62 28.94
CA ASP A 11 -12.03 -4.22 28.29
C ASP A 11 -12.31 -4.11 26.79
N ILE A 12 -12.47 -2.88 26.30
CA ILE A 12 -12.66 -2.60 24.88
C ILE A 12 -11.33 -2.94 24.21
N THR A 13 -11.20 -4.19 23.78
CA THR A 13 -9.99 -4.65 23.09
C THR A 13 -9.92 -3.88 21.78
N LYS A 14 -9.03 -2.87 21.70
CA LYS A 14 -8.79 -2.11 20.47
C LYS A 14 -8.24 -3.06 19.42
N LEU A 15 -9.09 -3.46 18.49
CA LEU A 15 -8.67 -4.23 17.32
C LEU A 15 -7.66 -3.40 16.53
N LYS A 16 -6.43 -3.89 16.46
CA LYS A 16 -5.39 -3.28 15.63
C LYS A 16 -5.73 -3.54 14.17
N SER A 17 -5.77 -2.49 13.36
CA SER A 17 -5.95 -2.63 11.91
C SER A 17 -4.83 -3.48 11.29
N PRO A 18 -5.12 -4.26 10.23
CA PRO A 18 -4.10 -5.02 9.53
C PRO A 18 -2.95 -4.12 9.07
N PRO A 19 -1.68 -4.59 9.16
CA PRO A 19 -0.54 -3.84 8.63
C PRO A 19 -0.70 -3.66 7.11
N ARG A 20 -0.30 -2.49 6.62
CA ARG A 20 -0.24 -2.20 5.19
C ARG A 20 1.20 -2.31 4.68
N TYR A 21 1.34 -2.79 3.45
CA TYR A 21 2.62 -3.00 2.77
C TYR A 21 2.66 -2.25 1.46
N ASN A 22 3.80 -1.64 1.17
CA ASN A 22 4.06 -0.98 -0.11
C ASN A 22 4.65 -1.99 -1.09
N VAL A 23 4.07 -2.05 -2.28
CA VAL A 23 4.70 -2.71 -3.44
C VAL A 23 5.56 -1.67 -4.13
N VAL A 24 6.88 -1.91 -4.14
CA VAL A 24 7.88 -1.00 -4.66
C VAL A 24 8.43 -1.55 -5.97
N LEU A 25 8.40 -0.75 -7.02
CA LEU A 25 9.11 -1.01 -8.26
C LEU A 25 10.51 -0.43 -8.17
N LEU A 26 11.49 -1.18 -8.67
CA LEU A 26 12.89 -0.78 -8.75
C LEU A 26 13.26 -0.57 -10.23
N ASN A 27 14.08 0.44 -10.49
CA ASN A 27 14.57 0.71 -11.83
C ASN A 27 15.58 -0.35 -12.27
N ASP A 28 15.61 -0.59 -13.58
CA ASP A 28 16.63 -1.37 -14.26
C ASP A 28 16.91 -0.78 -15.66
N GLU A 29 17.98 -1.21 -16.32
CA GLU A 29 18.45 -0.63 -17.59
C GLU A 29 17.79 -1.27 -18.84
N THR A 30 16.95 -2.29 -18.68
CA THR A 30 16.49 -3.13 -19.80
C THR A 30 14.98 -3.02 -20.03
N THR A 31 14.19 -2.86 -18.97
CA THR A 31 12.72 -2.86 -19.07
C THR A 31 12.22 -1.57 -19.76
N PRO A 32 11.46 -1.67 -20.87
CA PRO A 32 10.93 -0.49 -21.55
C PRO A 32 9.94 0.31 -20.67
N GLN A 33 9.97 1.63 -20.77
CA GLN A 33 9.08 2.52 -20.01
C GLN A 33 7.59 2.20 -20.26
N ASP A 34 7.20 1.96 -21.52
CA ASP A 34 5.81 1.63 -21.87
C ASP A 34 5.36 0.29 -21.27
N PHE A 35 6.28 -0.66 -21.08
CA PHE A 35 5.98 -1.91 -20.39
C PHE A 35 5.67 -1.67 -18.91
N VAL A 36 6.46 -0.84 -18.24
CA VAL A 36 6.22 -0.46 -16.84
C VAL A 36 4.88 0.25 -16.68
N VAL A 37 4.55 1.18 -17.60
CA VAL A 37 3.24 1.85 -17.62
C VAL A 37 2.11 0.82 -17.78
N ASN A 38 2.24 -0.13 -18.70
CA ASN A 38 1.24 -1.18 -18.89
C ASN A 38 1.03 -2.05 -17.64
N VAL A 39 2.11 -2.43 -16.94
CA VAL A 39 2.04 -3.14 -15.66
C VAL A 39 1.28 -2.33 -14.60
N LEU A 40 1.60 -1.04 -14.49
CA LEU A 40 0.94 -0.14 -13.53
C LEU A 40 -0.56 0.03 -13.84
N GLN A 41 -0.95 0.04 -15.11
CA GLN A 41 -2.36 0.10 -15.51
C GLN A 41 -3.11 -1.21 -15.27
N THR A 42 -2.51 -2.34 -15.63
CA THR A 42 -3.21 -3.64 -15.68
C THR A 42 -3.25 -4.36 -14.35
N ILE A 43 -2.22 -4.19 -13.52
CA ILE A 43 -2.09 -4.89 -12.23
C ILE A 43 -2.43 -3.97 -11.06
N PHE A 44 -2.01 -2.71 -11.13
CA PHE A 44 -2.18 -1.74 -10.05
C PHE A 44 -3.35 -0.78 -10.28
N ASN A 45 -4.10 -0.97 -11.37
CA ASN A 45 -5.27 -0.18 -11.77
C ASN A 45 -5.01 1.34 -11.78
N LYS A 46 -3.79 1.75 -12.12
CA LYS A 46 -3.45 3.17 -12.28
C LYS A 46 -4.04 3.70 -13.57
N SER A 47 -4.49 4.96 -13.54
CA SER A 47 -4.76 5.69 -14.78
C SER A 47 -3.45 5.86 -15.58
N VAL A 48 -3.57 6.19 -16.88
CA VAL A 48 -2.40 6.41 -17.75
C VAL A 48 -1.47 7.47 -17.15
N ASP A 49 -2.03 8.58 -16.67
CA ASP A 49 -1.25 9.71 -16.16
C ASP A 49 -0.55 9.36 -14.84
N GLU A 50 -1.24 8.68 -13.92
CA GLU A 50 -0.63 8.18 -12.69
C GLU A 50 0.47 7.15 -12.97
N ALA A 51 0.23 6.24 -13.92
CA ALA A 51 1.20 5.22 -14.29
C ALA A 51 2.47 5.85 -14.88
N LYS A 52 2.34 6.88 -15.72
CA LYS A 52 3.48 7.64 -16.26
C LYS A 52 4.26 8.37 -15.16
N LEU A 53 3.56 8.98 -14.20
CA LEU A 53 4.21 9.66 -13.07
C LEU A 53 5.01 8.68 -12.20
N VAL A 54 4.43 7.54 -11.86
CA VAL A 54 5.12 6.50 -11.07
C VAL A 54 6.28 5.91 -11.85
N MET A 55 6.11 5.63 -13.15
CA MET A 55 7.17 5.13 -14.01
C MET A 55 8.35 6.12 -14.07
N LEU A 56 8.07 7.42 -14.25
CA LEU A 56 9.09 8.46 -14.28
C LEU A 56 9.83 8.53 -12.93
N GLU A 57 9.11 8.45 -11.82
CA GLU A 57 9.72 8.40 -10.49
C GLU A 57 10.66 7.19 -10.32
N VAL A 58 10.24 6.01 -10.77
CA VAL A 58 11.09 4.81 -10.76
C VAL A 58 12.36 5.07 -11.57
N HIS A 59 12.22 5.57 -12.81
CA HIS A 59 13.34 5.82 -13.71
C HIS A 59 14.35 6.83 -13.16
N GLU A 60 13.88 7.96 -12.63
CA GLU A 60 14.74 9.05 -12.17
C GLU A 60 15.35 8.79 -10.78
N LYS A 61 14.60 8.15 -9.88
CA LYS A 61 14.99 7.96 -8.47
C LYS A 61 15.44 6.54 -8.14
N GLY A 62 15.40 5.63 -9.10
CA GLY A 62 15.75 4.22 -8.95
C GLY A 62 14.65 3.37 -8.31
N ARG A 63 13.56 3.97 -7.79
CA ARG A 63 12.43 3.26 -7.20
C ARG A 63 11.16 4.12 -7.12
N GLY A 64 10.00 3.48 -7.05
CA GLY A 64 8.70 4.12 -6.86
C GLY A 64 7.67 3.18 -6.27
N ILE A 65 6.63 3.72 -5.63
CA ILE A 65 5.55 2.91 -5.03
C ILE A 65 4.46 2.67 -6.06
N ALA A 66 4.22 1.42 -6.43
CA ALA A 66 3.13 1.04 -7.34
C ALA A 66 1.77 1.02 -6.61
N GLY A 67 1.74 0.58 -5.35
CA GLY A 67 0.54 0.56 -4.53
C GLY A 67 0.78 0.14 -3.08
N THR A 68 -0.24 0.30 -2.24
CA THR A 68 -0.20 -0.03 -0.81
C THR A 68 -1.39 -0.89 -0.40
N TYR A 69 -1.15 -2.12 0.05
CA TYR A 69 -2.17 -3.15 0.28
C TYR A 69 -2.08 -3.75 1.69
N SER A 70 -3.18 -4.34 2.17
CA SER A 70 -3.15 -5.21 3.35
C SER A 70 -2.67 -6.61 2.97
N TYR A 71 -2.04 -7.32 3.92
CA TYR A 71 -1.74 -8.76 3.82
C TYR A 71 -2.94 -9.59 4.29
#